data_AF-A0AAU2LFE5-F1
#
_entry.id   AF-A0AAU2LFE5-F1
#
_cell.length_a   1.000
_cell.length_b   1.000
_cell.length_c   1.000
_cell.angle_alpha   90.00
_cell.angle_beta   90.00
_cell.angle_gamma   90.00
#
_symmetry.space_group_name_H-M   'P 1'
#
loop_
_entity.id
_entity.type
_entity.pdbx_description
1 polymer ?
#
loop_
_entity_poly.entity_id
_entity_poly.type
_entity_poly.pdbx_seq_one_letter_code
_entity_poly.pdbx_strand_id
1 'polypeptide(L)'
;MLTSDAYGTLAKVLGALRAHDTETIEHLADPRIRSGHWVPEEAAEGEAMGEREGEWELPTGERGASAPARELLKFSTPRDPALLAQFVKLRVIEPENTFWRRGIQACVRYLKETGAQQLRVPYDYTTPDTWAPAKFPLGTWLADQRKTHKAGQLDAGRVEQLGGLGMVWSHQDVAFEEGLTAARAWATVHGHLLPPTTAVWDGYPVGVWTKNQRYAARTADANAQRRQAGLAVETSAGALTEARRAALEEIDPGWCPAWDTGWQRCFRLVQNLLQDGGVLPVVVGKVITQGEDLGRWVSAQRHGWEQLLPAQQWLLDNVLGIEPAEEAEQPVRRTQDDMWALNLAAARQFHAREGHLKVPRKHVERLEGGAAVGRRNGAEEPVTVRLGTWLDNVRKRADRLTEQRRADLNHLGMHW
;
A
#
# COMPACT_ATOMS: atom_id res chain seq x y z
N MET A 1 -2.79 30.51 21.07
CA MET A 1 -3.40 31.70 21.71
C MET A 1 -4.78 31.94 21.10
N LEU A 2 -5.84 31.31 21.62
CA LEU A 2 -7.23 31.61 21.26
C LEU A 2 -8.10 31.42 22.51
N THR A 3 -7.89 32.27 23.51
CA THR A 3 -8.73 32.39 24.70
C THR A 3 -9.00 33.88 24.89
N SER A 4 -9.90 34.41 24.06
CA SER A 4 -10.48 35.74 24.26
C SER A 4 -11.87 35.55 24.84
N ASP A 5 -12.11 36.14 26.01
CA ASP A 5 -13.39 36.14 26.72
C ASP A 5 -14.56 36.68 25.88
N ALA A 6 -14.27 37.38 24.78
CA ALA A 6 -15.28 37.94 23.88
C ALA A 6 -16.14 36.88 23.17
N TYR A 7 -15.67 35.63 23.07
CA TYR A 7 -16.39 34.55 22.37
C TYR A 7 -17.05 33.52 23.31
N GLY A 8 -16.83 33.63 24.63
CA GLY A 8 -17.38 32.68 25.61
C GLY A 8 -18.91 32.72 25.68
N THR A 9 -19.49 33.92 25.60
CA THR A 9 -20.94 34.12 25.59
C THR A 9 -21.57 33.56 24.31
N LEU A 10 -20.93 33.79 23.15
CA LEU A 10 -21.40 33.27 21.87
C LEU A 10 -21.33 31.73 21.82
N ALA A 11 -20.26 31.14 22.35
CA ALA A 11 -20.11 29.68 22.44
C ALA A 11 -21.14 29.06 23.40
N LYS A 12 -21.47 29.71 24.51
CA LYS A 12 -22.53 29.27 25.43
C LYS A 12 -23.92 29.35 24.79
N VAL A 13 -24.21 30.41 24.04
CA VAL A 13 -25.48 30.57 23.32
C VAL A 13 -25.62 29.54 22.20
N LEU A 14 -24.57 29.32 21.42
CA LEU A 14 -24.57 28.30 20.36
C LEU A 14 -24.58 26.87 20.92
N GLY A 15 -23.98 26.64 22.09
CA GLY A 15 -24.09 25.39 22.84
C GLY A 15 -25.48 25.14 23.40
N ALA A 16 -26.14 26.18 23.93
CA ALA A 16 -27.51 26.11 24.43
C ALA A 16 -28.54 25.88 23.30
N LEU A 17 -28.34 26.51 22.14
CA LEU A 17 -29.18 26.30 20.95
C LEU A 17 -28.98 24.92 20.30
N ARG A 18 -27.81 24.29 20.49
CA ARG A 18 -27.53 22.93 20.01
C ARG A 18 -28.08 21.84 20.95
N ALA A 19 -28.36 22.19 22.21
CA ALA A 19 -28.83 21.26 23.24
C ALA A 19 -30.37 21.22 23.38
N HIS A 20 -31.09 22.23 22.91
CA HIS A 20 -32.56 22.24 22.96
C HIS A 20 -33.17 21.87 21.61
N ASP A 21 -33.44 20.57 21.55
CA ASP A 21 -34.16 19.82 20.54
C ASP A 21 -35.64 20.27 20.42
N THR A 22 -36.25 19.92 19.29
CA THR A 22 -37.60 20.20 18.74
C THR A 22 -38.76 20.61 19.68
N GLU A 23 -38.76 20.18 20.94
CA GLU A 23 -39.83 20.38 21.93
C GLU A 23 -39.99 21.85 22.37
N THR A 24 -38.90 22.63 22.41
CA THR A 24 -38.97 24.07 22.75
C THR A 24 -39.56 24.90 21.59
N ILE A 25 -39.43 24.42 20.36
CA ILE A 25 -40.01 25.05 19.17
C ILE A 25 -41.52 24.78 19.12
N GLU A 26 -41.98 23.59 19.51
CA GLU A 26 -43.42 23.30 19.67
C GLU A 26 -44.06 24.11 20.80
N HIS A 27 -43.35 24.30 21.92
CA HIS A 27 -43.85 25.09 23.05
C HIS A 27 -43.95 26.61 22.78
N LEU A 28 -43.19 27.12 21.81
CA LEU A 28 -43.27 28.51 21.34
C LEU A 28 -44.34 28.72 20.24
N ALA A 29 -44.87 27.64 19.68
CA ALA A 29 -45.89 27.68 18.62
C ALA A 29 -47.33 27.56 19.15
N ASP A 30 -47.54 27.30 20.45
CA ASP A 30 -48.89 27.25 21.04
C ASP A 30 -49.41 28.67 21.37
N PRO A 31 -50.45 29.18 20.68
CA PRO A 31 -50.95 30.55 20.90
C PRO A 31 -51.74 30.72 22.20
N ARG A 32 -51.95 29.65 22.99
CA ARG A 32 -52.92 29.65 24.11
C ARG A 32 -52.37 30.03 25.48
N ILE A 33 -51.08 30.33 25.61
CA ILE A 33 -50.51 30.75 26.91
C ILE A 33 -49.97 32.18 26.82
N ARG A 34 -50.88 33.18 26.87
CA ARG A 34 -50.56 34.54 27.33
C ARG A 34 -51.75 35.18 28.03
N SER A 35 -51.81 35.02 29.35
CA SER A 35 -52.39 36.03 30.24
C SER A 35 -51.83 35.83 31.64
N GLY A 36 -50.92 36.73 32.03
CA GLY A 36 -50.31 36.76 33.35
C GLY A 36 -49.66 38.11 33.56
N HIS A 37 -50.47 39.04 34.07
CA HIS A 37 -50.15 40.41 34.45
C HIS A 37 -49.01 40.43 35.48
N TRP A 38 -47.95 41.19 35.22
CA TRP A 38 -46.95 41.53 36.23
C TRP A 38 -47.13 43.00 36.64
N VAL A 39 -47.27 43.23 37.95
CA VAL A 39 -47.44 44.54 38.60
C VAL A 39 -46.06 44.96 39.14
N PRO A 40 -45.65 46.24 39.02
CA PRO A 40 -44.38 46.70 39.57
C PRO A 40 -44.52 47.10 41.04
N GLU A 41 -43.58 46.68 41.88
CA GLU A 41 -43.38 47.19 43.24
C GLU A 41 -42.10 48.03 43.31
N GLU A 42 -42.11 48.98 44.25
CA GLU A 42 -41.44 50.27 44.25
C GLU A 42 -39.93 50.27 44.58
N ALA A 43 -39.28 51.29 44.01
CA ALA A 43 -38.29 52.20 44.59
C ALA A 43 -37.08 51.66 45.39
N ALA A 44 -35.89 51.96 44.88
CA ALA A 44 -34.84 52.60 45.68
C ALA A 44 -34.00 53.53 44.78
N GLU A 45 -33.82 54.74 45.28
CA GLU A 45 -33.23 55.93 44.66
C GLU A 45 -31.72 55.81 44.44
N GLY A 46 -31.18 56.61 43.51
CA GLY A 46 -29.73 56.71 43.31
C GLY A 46 -29.31 57.60 42.14
N GLU A 47 -29.62 58.90 42.26
CA GLU A 47 -28.85 60.07 41.80
C GLU A 47 -28.43 60.26 40.33
N ALA A 48 -28.78 61.44 39.84
CA ALA A 48 -28.43 62.00 38.53
C ALA A 48 -27.00 62.55 38.49
N MET A 49 -26.33 62.42 37.34
CA MET A 49 -25.24 63.32 36.95
C MET A 49 -24.97 63.32 35.44
N GLY A 50 -25.21 64.48 34.81
CA GLY A 50 -24.31 65.05 33.81
C GLY A 50 -24.56 64.71 32.34
N GLU A 51 -25.26 65.62 31.66
CA GLU A 51 -25.12 65.85 30.21
C GLU A 51 -23.65 66.08 29.82
N ARG A 52 -23.21 65.46 28.72
CA ARG A 52 -22.19 66.04 27.84
C ARG A 52 -22.42 65.56 26.42
N GLU A 53 -22.96 66.50 25.63
CA GLU A 53 -22.84 66.48 24.18
C GLU A 53 -21.35 66.48 23.79
N GLY A 54 -20.99 65.56 22.91
CA GLY A 54 -19.67 65.47 22.32
C GLY A 54 -19.85 64.92 20.91
N GLU A 55 -20.01 65.83 19.95
CA GLU A 55 -19.91 65.57 18.52
C GLU A 55 -18.63 64.78 18.21
N TRP A 56 -18.80 63.60 17.63
CA TRP A 56 -17.75 62.91 16.89
C TRP A 56 -18.22 62.76 15.44
N GLU A 57 -17.80 63.70 14.61
CA GLU A 57 -17.89 63.57 13.16
C GLU A 57 -17.04 62.37 12.70
N LEU A 58 -17.68 61.40 12.05
CA LEU A 58 -16.99 60.30 11.37
C LEU A 58 -16.82 60.62 9.87
N PRO A 59 -15.67 60.24 9.26
CA PRO A 59 -15.36 60.57 7.87
C PRO A 59 -16.31 59.90 6.88
N THR A 60 -16.71 60.67 5.87
CA THR A 60 -17.50 60.25 4.72
C THR A 60 -16.79 59.16 3.90
N GLY A 61 -17.36 57.95 3.81
CA GLY A 61 -16.81 56.97 2.86
C GLY A 61 -17.34 55.52 2.87
N GLU A 62 -18.01 55.04 3.91
CA GLU A 62 -18.54 53.66 3.91
C GLU A 62 -20.07 53.64 3.73
N ARG A 63 -20.54 52.87 2.73
CA ARG A 63 -21.97 52.48 2.66
C ARG A 63 -22.28 51.60 3.87
N GLY A 64 -22.65 52.25 4.97
CA GLY A 64 -23.16 51.58 6.16
C GLY A 64 -24.36 50.69 5.83
N ALA A 65 -24.57 49.68 6.66
CA ALA A 65 -25.72 48.78 6.56
C ALA A 65 -27.02 49.57 6.34
N SER A 66 -27.84 49.14 5.36
CA SER A 66 -29.13 49.78 5.03
C SER A 66 -29.97 50.03 6.28
N ALA A 67 -30.82 51.06 6.30
CA ALA A 67 -31.66 51.40 7.45
C ALA A 67 -32.37 50.18 8.09
N PRO A 68 -32.93 49.21 7.33
CA PRO A 68 -33.50 47.98 7.89
C PRO A 68 -32.48 47.09 8.62
N ALA A 69 -31.23 47.04 8.14
CA ALA A 69 -30.15 46.24 8.73
C ALA A 69 -29.59 46.85 10.03
N ARG A 70 -29.68 48.18 10.21
CA ARG A 70 -29.35 48.85 11.47
C ARG A 70 -30.43 48.67 12.53
N GLU A 71 -31.70 48.59 12.13
CA GLU A 71 -32.79 48.25 13.06
C GLU A 71 -32.70 46.80 13.56
N LEU A 72 -32.27 45.86 12.72
CA LEU A 72 -32.08 44.45 13.09
C LEU A 72 -30.96 44.22 14.14
N LEU A 73 -30.07 45.18 14.35
CA LEU A 73 -28.97 45.12 15.32
C LEU A 73 -29.27 45.86 16.64
N LYS A 74 -30.46 46.45 16.80
CA LYS A 74 -30.93 46.98 18.09
C LYS A 74 -31.62 45.86 18.87
N PHE A 75 -31.24 45.72 20.15
CA PHE A 75 -31.64 44.59 21.01
C PHE A 75 -32.92 44.86 21.83
N SER A 76 -33.63 45.96 21.59
CA SER A 76 -34.74 46.43 22.44
C SER A 76 -36.14 46.42 21.81
N THR A 77 -36.33 45.83 20.62
CA THR A 77 -37.64 45.69 19.98
C THR A 77 -38.06 44.23 19.81
N PRO A 78 -39.32 43.86 20.11
CA PRO A 78 -39.83 42.51 19.85
C PRO A 78 -39.86 42.26 18.34
N ARG A 79 -39.18 41.20 17.91
CA ARG A 79 -38.95 40.87 16.49
C ARG A 79 -40.02 39.92 15.97
N ASP A 80 -40.40 40.11 14.71
CA ASP A 80 -41.21 39.16 13.97
C ASP A 80 -40.37 37.89 13.65
N PRO A 81 -40.73 36.72 14.21
CA PRO A 81 -40.01 35.47 13.96
C PRO A 81 -40.01 35.06 12.48
N ALA A 82 -41.01 35.48 11.68
CA ALA A 82 -41.07 35.19 10.26
C ALA A 82 -39.98 35.93 9.46
N LEU A 83 -39.70 37.19 9.82
CA LEU A 83 -38.63 37.99 9.19
C LEU A 83 -37.23 37.50 9.56
N LEU A 84 -37.04 37.06 10.81
CA LEU A 84 -35.79 36.41 11.23
C LEU A 84 -35.56 35.09 10.48
N ALA A 85 -36.60 34.26 10.35
CA ALA A 85 -36.53 33.02 9.59
C ALA A 85 -36.24 33.28 8.11
N GLN A 86 -36.88 34.27 7.49
CA GLN A 86 -36.59 34.67 6.10
C GLN A 86 -35.16 35.19 5.93
N PHE A 87 -34.68 36.02 6.85
CA PHE A 87 -33.33 36.58 6.81
C PHE A 87 -32.25 35.48 6.97
N VAL A 88 -32.46 34.53 7.89
CA VAL A 88 -31.58 33.36 8.06
C VAL A 88 -31.65 32.44 6.84
N LYS A 89 -32.84 32.21 6.29
CA LYS A 89 -33.04 31.39 5.09
C LYS A 89 -32.35 31.98 3.85
N LEU A 90 -32.51 33.29 3.60
CA LEU A 90 -31.88 33.98 2.47
C LEU A 90 -30.36 34.15 2.62
N ARG A 91 -29.87 34.42 3.84
CA ARG A 91 -28.48 34.88 4.04
C ARG A 91 -27.52 33.79 4.52
N VAL A 92 -28.03 32.74 5.15
CA VAL A 92 -27.21 31.66 5.74
C VAL A 92 -27.45 30.32 5.04
N ILE A 93 -28.69 30.01 4.61
CA ILE A 93 -29.04 28.69 4.04
C ILE A 93 -29.06 28.67 2.49
N GLU A 94 -29.48 29.75 1.83
CA GLU A 94 -29.48 29.85 0.36
C GLU A 94 -28.10 30.02 -0.33
N PRO A 95 -27.08 30.70 0.23
CA PRO A 95 -25.78 30.81 -0.44
C PRO A 95 -25.01 29.49 -0.50
N GLU A 96 -25.07 28.65 0.55
CA GLU A 96 -24.41 27.33 0.51
C GLU A 96 -25.09 26.39 -0.49
N ASN A 97 -26.43 26.37 -0.50
CA ASN A 97 -27.19 25.56 -1.45
C ASN A 97 -26.98 26.02 -2.89
N THR A 98 -26.87 27.33 -3.15
CA THR A 98 -26.58 27.86 -4.48
C THR A 98 -25.13 27.58 -4.89
N PHE A 99 -24.15 27.68 -3.99
CA PHE A 99 -22.76 27.33 -4.27
C PHE A 99 -22.59 25.84 -4.56
N TRP A 100 -23.25 24.96 -3.79
CA TRP A 100 -23.31 23.53 -4.05
C TRP A 100 -23.93 23.22 -5.41
N ARG A 101 -25.11 23.79 -5.72
CA ARG A 101 -25.76 23.61 -7.03
C ARG A 101 -24.87 24.06 -8.18
N ARG A 102 -24.16 25.18 -8.04
CA ARG A 102 -23.17 25.65 -9.03
C ARG A 102 -22.03 24.65 -9.21
N GLY A 103 -21.52 24.08 -8.13
CA GLY A 103 -20.50 23.02 -8.18
C GLY A 103 -21.00 21.78 -8.93
N ILE A 104 -22.20 21.31 -8.63
CA ILE A 104 -22.83 20.17 -9.33
C ILE A 104 -23.04 20.47 -10.83
N GLN A 105 -23.54 21.65 -11.18
CA GLN A 105 -23.68 22.07 -12.59
C GLN A 105 -22.34 22.09 -13.32
N ALA A 106 -21.29 22.60 -12.67
CA ALA A 106 -19.94 22.59 -13.20
C ALA A 106 -19.40 21.16 -13.38
N CYS A 107 -19.66 20.24 -12.45
CA CYS A 107 -19.30 18.82 -12.56
C CYS A 107 -19.98 18.14 -13.76
N VAL A 108 -21.30 18.26 -13.87
CA VAL A 108 -22.09 17.67 -14.97
C VAL A 108 -21.60 18.18 -16.31
N ARG A 109 -21.37 19.50 -16.41
CA ARG A 109 -20.88 20.10 -17.65
C ARG A 109 -19.45 19.66 -17.97
N TYR A 110 -18.59 19.56 -16.96
CA TYR A 110 -17.24 19.04 -17.14
C TYR A 110 -17.23 17.64 -17.73
N LEU A 111 -18.03 16.72 -17.18
CA LEU A 111 -18.14 15.34 -17.71
C LEU A 111 -18.65 15.33 -19.14
N LYS A 112 -19.65 16.17 -19.46
CA LYS A 112 -20.21 16.28 -20.81
C LYS A 112 -19.19 16.78 -21.84
N GLU A 113 -18.46 17.84 -21.52
CA GLU A 113 -17.53 18.50 -22.46
C GLU A 113 -16.23 17.72 -22.64
N THR A 114 -15.77 17.03 -21.59
CA THR A 114 -14.54 16.21 -21.64
C THR A 114 -14.78 14.77 -22.08
N GLY A 115 -16.02 14.28 -21.99
CA GLY A 115 -16.35 12.86 -22.14
C GLY A 115 -15.79 11.97 -21.02
N ALA A 116 -15.30 12.56 -19.93
CA ALA A 116 -14.75 11.81 -18.81
C ALA A 116 -15.86 11.04 -18.08
N GLN A 117 -15.55 9.81 -17.64
CA GLN A 117 -16.45 8.98 -16.84
C GLN A 117 -16.32 9.25 -15.33
N GLN A 118 -15.26 9.93 -14.91
CA GLN A 118 -14.94 10.20 -13.50
C GLN A 118 -14.50 11.66 -13.35
N LEU A 119 -14.77 12.27 -12.19
CA LEU A 119 -14.38 13.64 -11.84
C LEU A 119 -12.88 13.73 -11.46
N ARG A 120 -12.01 13.43 -12.42
CA ARG A 120 -10.55 13.61 -12.33
C ARG A 120 -10.13 15.03 -12.75
N VAL A 121 -10.77 16.02 -12.13
CA VAL A 121 -10.54 17.44 -12.43
C VAL A 121 -9.20 17.92 -11.84
N PRO A 122 -8.32 18.59 -12.61
CA PRO A 122 -7.11 19.23 -12.09
C PRO A 122 -7.40 20.24 -10.97
N TYR A 123 -6.50 20.37 -10.00
CA TYR A 123 -6.72 21.21 -8.80
C TYR A 123 -6.97 22.68 -9.13
N ASP A 124 -6.23 23.21 -10.11
CA ASP A 124 -6.28 24.59 -10.58
C ASP A 124 -7.38 24.83 -11.65
N TYR A 125 -8.12 23.79 -12.03
CA TYR A 125 -9.14 23.91 -13.07
C TYR A 125 -10.28 24.82 -12.63
N THR A 126 -10.53 25.82 -13.45
CA THR A 126 -11.61 26.79 -13.32
C THR A 126 -12.49 26.72 -14.56
N THR A 127 -13.82 26.80 -14.40
CA THR A 127 -14.73 26.72 -15.55
C THR A 127 -14.54 27.91 -16.50
N PRO A 128 -14.59 27.69 -17.83
CA PRO A 128 -14.47 28.75 -18.82
C PRO A 128 -15.54 29.84 -18.67
N ASP A 129 -15.26 31.02 -19.22
CA ASP A 129 -16.18 32.17 -19.23
C ASP A 129 -17.47 31.89 -20.01
N THR A 130 -17.42 30.92 -20.92
CA THR A 130 -18.57 30.47 -21.73
C THR A 130 -19.50 29.51 -20.99
N TRP A 131 -19.13 29.06 -19.78
CA TRP A 131 -19.95 28.14 -18.99
C TRP A 131 -20.90 28.88 -18.05
N ALA A 132 -21.98 28.19 -17.66
CA ALA A 132 -22.79 28.57 -16.51
C ALA A 132 -22.68 27.42 -15.49
N PRO A 133 -22.04 27.61 -14.33
CA PRO A 133 -21.39 28.85 -13.86
C PRO A 133 -20.03 29.12 -14.53
N ALA A 134 -19.76 30.39 -14.87
CA ALA A 134 -18.48 30.86 -15.36
C ALA A 134 -17.49 31.08 -14.21
N LYS A 135 -16.18 30.94 -14.49
CA LYS A 135 -15.07 31.16 -13.54
C LYS A 135 -15.23 30.44 -12.20
N PHE A 136 -15.92 29.30 -12.19
CA PHE A 136 -16.14 28.52 -10.99
C PHE A 136 -14.90 27.66 -10.71
N PRO A 137 -14.28 27.74 -9.52
CA PRO A 137 -13.04 27.02 -9.19
C PRO A 137 -13.34 25.55 -8.90
N LEU A 138 -13.70 24.79 -9.93
CA LEU A 138 -14.19 23.42 -9.81
C LEU A 138 -13.14 22.49 -9.20
N GLY A 139 -11.86 22.64 -9.56
CA GLY A 139 -10.76 21.85 -9.01
C GLY A 139 -10.62 22.01 -7.49
N THR A 140 -10.52 23.26 -7.02
CA THR A 140 -10.47 23.58 -5.58
C THR A 140 -11.74 23.15 -4.86
N TRP A 141 -12.92 23.38 -5.47
CA TRP A 141 -14.20 22.99 -4.89
C TRP A 141 -14.29 21.48 -4.65
N LEU A 142 -13.88 20.66 -5.61
CA LEU A 142 -13.81 19.21 -5.47
C LEU A 142 -12.77 18.79 -4.42
N ALA A 143 -11.63 19.48 -4.34
CA ALA A 143 -10.62 19.22 -3.31
C ALA A 143 -11.15 19.49 -1.90
N ASP A 144 -11.94 20.56 -1.72
CA ASP A 144 -12.62 20.84 -0.46
C ASP A 144 -13.64 19.74 -0.12
N GLN A 145 -14.40 19.24 -1.10
CA GLN A 145 -15.31 18.12 -0.86
C GLN A 145 -14.56 16.86 -0.43
N ARG A 146 -13.42 16.54 -1.04
CA ARG A 146 -12.56 15.41 -0.61
C ARG A 146 -12.09 15.58 0.82
N LYS A 147 -11.70 16.80 1.22
CA LYS A 147 -11.25 17.12 2.58
C LYS A 147 -12.37 16.94 3.59
N THR A 148 -13.56 17.48 3.30
CA THR A 148 -14.75 17.39 4.17
C THR A 148 -15.25 15.95 4.28
N HIS A 149 -15.23 15.19 3.18
CA HIS A 149 -15.55 13.76 3.18
C HIS A 149 -14.57 12.96 4.05
N LYS A 150 -13.25 13.19 3.89
CA LYS A 150 -12.22 12.55 4.71
C LYS A 150 -12.37 12.87 6.20
N ALA A 151 -12.89 14.05 6.54
CA ALA A 151 -13.19 14.45 7.91
C ALA A 151 -14.52 13.84 8.46
N GLY A 152 -15.28 13.12 7.64
CA GLY A 152 -16.59 12.57 8.02
C GLY A 152 -17.68 13.63 8.20
N GLN A 153 -17.49 14.83 7.64
CA GLN A 153 -18.38 15.99 7.84
C GLN A 153 -19.25 16.28 6.61
N LEU A 154 -19.05 15.55 5.51
CA LEU A 154 -19.84 15.75 4.30
C LEU A 154 -21.17 15.00 4.43
N ASP A 155 -22.27 15.72 4.25
CA ASP A 155 -23.62 15.17 4.27
C ASP A 155 -23.77 13.95 3.35
N ALA A 156 -24.49 12.93 3.78
CA ALA A 156 -24.64 11.67 3.05
C ALA A 156 -25.28 11.86 1.67
N GLY A 157 -26.28 12.74 1.54
CA GLY A 157 -26.90 13.04 0.25
C GLY A 157 -25.94 13.75 -0.71
N ARG A 158 -25.03 14.57 -0.18
CA ARG A 158 -23.95 15.20 -0.96
C ARG A 158 -22.91 14.18 -1.44
N VAL A 159 -22.58 13.20 -0.60
CA VAL A 159 -21.69 12.08 -0.97
C VAL A 159 -22.32 11.26 -2.09
N GLU A 160 -23.59 10.89 -1.96
CA GLU A 160 -24.33 10.13 -2.98
C GLU A 160 -24.43 10.91 -4.30
N GLN A 161 -24.77 12.20 -4.23
CA GLN A 161 -24.90 13.03 -5.43
C GLN A 161 -23.58 13.16 -6.21
N LEU A 162 -22.46 13.37 -5.51
CA LEU A 162 -21.14 13.39 -6.15
C LEU A 162 -20.70 11.99 -6.61
N GLY A 163 -21.01 10.95 -5.84
CA GLY A 163 -20.78 9.56 -6.20
C GLY A 163 -21.44 9.19 -7.53
N GLY A 164 -22.71 9.60 -7.72
CA GLY A 164 -23.46 9.41 -8.97
C GLY A 164 -22.86 10.16 -10.18
N LEU A 165 -21.99 11.14 -9.96
CA LEU A 165 -21.23 11.85 -10.99
C LEU A 165 -19.81 11.28 -11.19
N GLY A 166 -19.50 10.13 -10.59
CA GLY A 166 -18.18 9.51 -10.71
C GLY A 166 -17.11 10.24 -9.88
N MET A 167 -17.46 10.76 -8.71
CA MET A 167 -16.51 11.40 -7.80
C MET A 167 -15.42 10.44 -7.32
N VAL A 168 -14.15 10.83 -7.56
CA VAL A 168 -12.99 10.13 -7.02
C VAL A 168 -12.60 10.79 -5.70
N TRP A 169 -12.94 10.14 -4.59
CA TRP A 169 -12.61 10.61 -3.23
C TRP A 169 -11.12 10.47 -2.91
N SER A 170 -10.49 9.42 -3.43
CA SER A 170 -9.09 9.09 -3.20
C SER A 170 -8.53 8.32 -4.38
N HIS A 171 -7.55 8.92 -5.08
CA HIS A 171 -6.84 8.26 -6.17
C HIS A 171 -6.12 6.99 -5.71
N GLN A 172 -5.68 6.96 -4.45
CA GLN A 172 -4.99 5.81 -3.87
C GLN A 172 -5.95 4.65 -3.58
N ASP A 173 -7.22 4.93 -3.29
CA ASP A 173 -8.24 3.89 -3.09
C ASP A 173 -8.64 3.31 -4.43
N VAL A 174 -8.90 4.16 -5.44
CA VAL A 174 -9.19 3.69 -6.81
C VAL A 174 -8.04 2.82 -7.35
N ALA A 175 -6.78 3.26 -7.22
CA ALA A 175 -5.63 2.46 -7.67
C ALA A 175 -5.44 1.17 -6.86
N PHE A 176 -5.88 1.13 -5.60
CA PHE A 176 -5.88 -0.09 -4.81
C PHE A 176 -6.96 -1.06 -5.31
N GLU A 177 -8.19 -0.59 -5.54
CA GLU A 177 -9.30 -1.41 -6.04
C GLU A 177 -9.04 -1.96 -7.45
N GLU A 178 -8.47 -1.16 -8.35
CA GLU A 178 -8.03 -1.61 -9.69
C GLU A 178 -7.00 -2.75 -9.57
N GLY A 179 -6.01 -2.58 -8.69
CA GLY A 179 -5.01 -3.62 -8.44
C GLY A 179 -5.55 -4.85 -7.72
N LEU A 180 -6.51 -4.67 -6.81
CA LEU A 180 -7.20 -5.76 -6.12
C LEU A 180 -8.03 -6.59 -7.11
N THR A 181 -8.67 -5.93 -8.07
CA THR A 181 -9.41 -6.59 -9.16
C THR A 181 -8.46 -7.44 -10.01
N ALA A 182 -7.32 -6.89 -10.43
CA ALA A 182 -6.30 -7.64 -11.17
C ALA A 182 -5.72 -8.80 -10.35
N ALA A 183 -5.53 -8.61 -9.04
CA ALA A 183 -5.07 -9.63 -8.11
C ALA A 183 -6.06 -10.77 -7.95
N ARG A 184 -7.36 -10.48 -7.82
CA ARG A 184 -8.43 -11.50 -7.80
C ARG A 184 -8.43 -12.30 -9.09
N ALA A 185 -8.41 -11.62 -10.24
CA ALA A 185 -8.40 -12.28 -11.55
C ALA A 185 -7.16 -13.18 -11.74
N TRP A 186 -5.98 -12.71 -11.34
CA TRP A 186 -4.76 -13.52 -11.31
C TRP A 186 -4.94 -14.77 -10.45
N ALA A 187 -5.40 -14.60 -9.20
CA ALA A 187 -5.54 -15.70 -8.26
C ALA A 187 -6.60 -16.72 -8.70
N THR A 188 -7.69 -16.30 -9.35
CA THR A 188 -8.70 -17.20 -9.92
C THR A 188 -8.10 -18.15 -10.96
N VAL A 189 -7.18 -17.66 -11.80
CA VAL A 189 -6.58 -18.48 -12.88
C VAL A 189 -5.40 -19.31 -12.38
N HIS A 190 -4.59 -18.75 -11.49
CA HIS A 190 -3.35 -19.38 -11.04
C HIS A 190 -3.47 -20.14 -9.70
N GLY A 191 -4.57 -19.95 -8.98
CA GLY A 191 -4.83 -20.55 -7.66
C GLY A 191 -4.02 -19.93 -6.52
N HIS A 192 -3.36 -18.79 -6.75
CA HIS A 192 -2.51 -18.10 -5.77
C HIS A 192 -2.24 -16.64 -6.14
N LEU A 193 -1.90 -15.79 -5.15
CA LEU A 193 -1.51 -14.38 -5.33
C LEU A 193 0.00 -14.21 -5.21
N LEU A 194 0.74 -14.97 -6.03
CA LEU A 194 2.21 -14.91 -6.07
C LEU A 194 2.75 -14.63 -7.47
N PRO A 195 2.29 -13.56 -8.16
CA PRO A 195 2.79 -13.24 -9.47
C PRO A 195 4.32 -12.98 -9.46
N PRO A 196 5.05 -13.40 -10.50
CA PRO A 196 6.38 -12.87 -10.79
C PRO A 196 6.37 -11.36 -10.89
N THR A 197 7.47 -10.68 -10.56
CA THR A 197 7.51 -9.20 -10.60
C THR A 197 7.23 -8.63 -11.98
N THR A 198 7.56 -9.36 -13.04
CA THR A 198 7.32 -8.98 -14.44
C THR A 198 5.91 -9.31 -14.94
N ALA A 199 5.06 -9.92 -14.11
CA ALA A 199 3.74 -10.34 -14.52
C ALA A 199 2.81 -9.14 -14.78
N VAL A 200 2.12 -9.19 -15.92
CA VAL A 200 1.09 -8.26 -16.35
C VAL A 200 -0.18 -9.05 -16.59
N TRP A 201 -1.31 -8.58 -16.06
CA TRP A 201 -2.62 -9.19 -16.22
C TRP A 201 -3.57 -8.17 -16.85
N ASP A 202 -4.06 -8.46 -18.06
CA ASP A 202 -4.94 -7.56 -18.82
C ASP A 202 -4.42 -6.10 -18.88
N GLY A 203 -3.14 -5.96 -19.21
CA GLY A 203 -2.45 -4.66 -19.26
C GLY A 203 -2.09 -4.06 -17.89
N TYR A 204 -2.59 -4.62 -16.77
CA TYR A 204 -2.27 -4.16 -15.42
C TYR A 204 -1.00 -4.84 -14.88
N PRO A 205 0.01 -4.10 -14.37
CA PRO A 205 1.27 -4.65 -13.86
C PRO A 205 1.10 -5.29 -12.47
N VAL A 206 0.34 -6.38 -12.38
CA VAL A 206 -0.02 -7.07 -11.13
C VAL A 206 1.20 -7.53 -10.34
N GLY A 207 2.28 -7.95 -11.01
CA GLY A 207 3.53 -8.38 -10.36
C GLY A 207 4.19 -7.28 -9.54
N VAL A 208 4.34 -6.09 -10.13
CA VAL A 208 4.89 -4.91 -9.44
C VAL A 208 3.93 -4.42 -8.36
N TRP A 209 2.63 -4.42 -8.64
CA TRP A 209 1.63 -3.98 -7.68
C TRP A 209 1.62 -4.87 -6.42
N THR A 210 1.54 -6.19 -6.55
CA THR A 210 1.57 -7.12 -5.41
C THR A 210 2.89 -7.02 -4.64
N LYS A 211 4.03 -6.84 -5.33
CA LYS A 211 5.32 -6.57 -4.67
C LYS A 211 5.23 -5.33 -3.76
N ASN A 212 4.64 -4.25 -4.26
CA ASN A 212 4.48 -3.02 -3.48
C ASN A 212 3.50 -3.20 -2.31
N GLN A 213 2.44 -3.99 -2.48
CA GLN A 213 1.54 -4.33 -1.37
C GLN A 213 2.26 -5.14 -0.29
N ARG A 214 3.14 -6.09 -0.66
CA ARG A 214 3.94 -6.86 0.32
C ARG A 214 4.90 -5.96 1.09
N TYR A 215 5.51 -4.98 0.41
CA TYR A 215 6.35 -3.99 1.07
C TYR A 215 5.54 -3.18 2.10
N ALA A 216 4.38 -2.64 1.69
CA ALA A 216 3.49 -1.90 2.57
C ALA A 216 2.99 -2.73 3.77
N ALA A 217 2.69 -4.01 3.56
CA ALA A 217 2.32 -4.97 4.61
C ALA A 217 3.46 -5.16 5.62
N ARG A 218 4.69 -5.42 5.14
CA ARG A 218 5.86 -5.57 6.01
C ARG A 218 6.19 -4.29 6.79
N THR A 219 6.00 -3.12 6.18
CA THR A 219 6.10 -1.84 6.89
C THR A 219 5.05 -1.74 8.00
N ALA A 220 3.82 -2.17 7.75
CA ALA A 220 2.77 -2.21 8.76
C ALA A 220 3.13 -3.16 9.93
N ASP A 221 3.67 -4.35 9.62
CA ASP A 221 4.08 -5.34 10.62
C ASP A 221 5.25 -4.82 11.47
N ALA A 222 6.26 -4.22 10.84
CA ALA A 222 7.38 -3.60 11.56
C ALA A 222 6.89 -2.45 12.47
N ASN A 223 5.95 -1.63 11.99
CA ASN A 223 5.35 -0.57 12.79
C ASN A 223 4.53 -1.14 13.97
N ALA A 224 3.80 -2.23 13.78
CA ALA A 224 3.07 -2.91 14.85
C ALA A 224 4.04 -3.47 15.91
N GLN A 225 5.12 -4.13 15.49
CA GLN A 225 6.17 -4.64 16.39
C GLN A 225 6.82 -3.51 17.21
N ARG A 226 7.13 -2.36 16.59
CA ARG A 226 7.67 -1.20 17.30
C ARG A 226 6.70 -0.69 18.36
N ARG A 227 5.40 -0.57 18.05
CA ARG A 227 4.38 -0.17 19.03
C ARG A 227 4.30 -1.16 20.19
N GLN A 228 4.33 -2.46 19.91
CA GLN A 228 4.32 -3.49 20.94
C GLN A 228 5.56 -3.44 21.83
N ALA A 229 6.71 -3.08 21.28
CA ALA A 229 7.96 -2.88 22.01
C ALA A 229 8.05 -1.51 22.71
N GLY A 230 7.00 -0.66 22.66
CA GLY A 230 7.02 0.69 23.23
C GLY A 230 7.91 1.69 22.50
N LEU A 231 8.34 1.38 21.28
CA LEU A 231 9.20 2.24 20.45
C LEU A 231 8.36 3.19 19.58
N ALA A 232 8.87 4.40 19.37
CA ALA A 232 8.23 5.37 18.48
C ALA A 232 8.20 4.87 17.03
N VAL A 233 7.06 5.06 16.36
CA VAL A 233 6.89 4.84 14.92
C VAL A 233 7.21 6.15 14.19
N GLU A 234 8.24 6.14 13.35
CA GLU A 234 8.70 7.33 12.63
C GLU A 234 7.67 7.81 11.60
N THR A 235 7.05 6.88 10.88
CA THR A 235 5.97 7.18 9.94
C THR A 235 5.05 5.98 9.72
N SER A 236 3.76 6.24 9.64
CA SER A 236 2.75 5.28 9.17
C SER A 236 2.45 5.45 7.68
N ALA A 237 3.04 6.45 7.02
CA ALA A 237 2.79 6.70 5.60
C ALA A 237 3.31 5.54 4.76
N GLY A 238 2.46 5.04 3.85
CA GLY A 238 2.79 3.91 2.99
C GLY A 238 2.65 2.53 3.64
N ALA A 239 2.35 2.44 4.95
CA ALA A 239 1.98 1.18 5.59
C ALA A 239 0.60 0.74 5.09
N LEU A 240 0.45 -0.57 4.86
CA LEU A 240 -0.82 -1.14 4.44
C LEU A 240 -1.83 -1.04 5.59
N THR A 241 -3.03 -0.54 5.28
CA THR A 241 -4.13 -0.51 6.26
C THR A 241 -4.67 -1.90 6.52
N GLU A 242 -5.25 -2.14 7.69
CA GLU A 242 -5.84 -3.43 8.06
C GLU A 242 -6.91 -3.92 7.06
N ALA A 243 -7.81 -3.04 6.63
CA ALA A 243 -8.85 -3.40 5.65
C ALA A 243 -8.26 -3.89 4.32
N ARG A 244 -7.21 -3.22 3.83
CA ARG A 244 -6.50 -3.62 2.60
C ARG A 244 -5.72 -4.92 2.76
N ARG A 245 -5.15 -5.15 3.95
CA ARG A 245 -4.50 -6.43 4.29
C ARG A 245 -5.52 -7.56 4.27
N ALA A 246 -6.64 -7.40 4.97
CA ALA A 246 -7.71 -8.39 5.01
C ALA A 246 -8.23 -8.72 3.59
N ALA A 247 -8.41 -7.71 2.74
CA ALA A 247 -8.84 -7.91 1.36
C ALA A 247 -7.85 -8.74 0.51
N LEU A 248 -6.54 -8.65 0.78
CA LEU A 248 -5.52 -9.47 0.11
C LEU A 248 -5.43 -10.88 0.70
N GLU A 249 -5.61 -11.02 2.01
CA GLU A 249 -5.62 -12.31 2.70
C GLU A 249 -6.84 -13.16 2.33
N GLU A 250 -7.99 -12.53 2.04
CA GLU A 250 -9.17 -13.18 1.48
C GLU A 250 -8.87 -13.85 0.12
N ILE A 251 -7.99 -13.25 -0.69
CA ILE A 251 -7.61 -13.79 -2.00
C ILE A 251 -6.68 -14.99 -1.83
N ASP A 252 -5.65 -14.81 -1.01
CA ASP A 252 -4.64 -15.84 -0.73
C ASP A 252 -3.95 -15.50 0.60
N PRO A 253 -4.19 -16.25 1.69
CA PRO A 253 -3.51 -16.01 2.97
C PRO A 253 -1.97 -16.08 2.87
N GLY A 254 -1.45 -16.83 1.89
CA GLY A 254 -0.03 -16.97 1.59
C GLY A 254 0.55 -15.85 0.72
N TRP A 255 -0.20 -14.78 0.41
CA TRP A 255 0.22 -13.73 -0.51
C TRP A 255 1.47 -12.97 -0.03
N CYS A 256 1.69 -12.81 1.27
CA CYS A 256 2.81 -12.10 1.88
C CYS A 256 3.60 -13.00 2.85
N PRO A 257 4.37 -13.98 2.35
CA PRO A 257 5.12 -14.89 3.19
C PRO A 257 6.25 -14.19 3.95
N ALA A 258 6.62 -14.76 5.10
CA ALA A 258 7.78 -14.36 5.90
C ALA A 258 9.12 -14.78 5.26
N TRP A 259 9.07 -15.65 4.25
CA TRP A 259 10.22 -16.15 3.48
C TRP A 259 10.15 -15.71 2.01
N ASP A 260 10.99 -16.30 1.17
CA ASP A 260 11.08 -15.96 -0.25
C ASP A 260 9.76 -16.23 -1.01
N THR A 261 9.36 -15.28 -1.84
CA THR A 261 8.11 -15.37 -2.59
C THR A 261 8.19 -16.37 -3.76
N GLY A 262 9.38 -16.63 -4.30
CA GLY A 262 9.60 -17.67 -5.30
C GLY A 262 9.45 -19.07 -4.69
N TRP A 263 9.97 -19.27 -3.48
CA TRP A 263 9.73 -20.48 -2.70
C TRP A 263 8.23 -20.72 -2.46
N GLN A 264 7.51 -19.70 -1.97
CA GLN A 264 6.07 -19.81 -1.72
C GLN A 264 5.29 -20.11 -3.01
N ARG A 265 5.71 -19.51 -4.14
CA ARG A 265 5.11 -19.77 -5.46
C ARG A 265 5.32 -21.23 -5.86
N CYS A 266 6.55 -21.74 -5.82
CA CYS A 266 6.83 -23.13 -6.17
C CYS A 266 6.07 -24.11 -5.28
N PHE A 267 6.02 -23.86 -3.97
CA PHE A 267 5.20 -24.63 -3.04
C PHE A 267 3.73 -24.69 -3.49
N ARG A 268 3.14 -23.54 -3.82
CA ARG A 268 1.74 -23.47 -4.23
C ARG A 268 1.48 -24.09 -5.61
N LEU A 269 2.44 -24.00 -6.53
CA LEU A 269 2.37 -24.67 -7.83
C LEU A 269 2.39 -26.20 -7.69
N VAL A 270 3.25 -26.74 -6.82
CA VAL A 270 3.26 -28.18 -6.51
C VAL A 270 1.97 -28.57 -5.78
N GLN A 271 1.50 -27.76 -4.84
CA GLN A 271 0.25 -28.01 -4.12
C GLN A 271 -0.94 -28.11 -5.09
N ASN A 272 -1.10 -27.14 -6.01
CA ASN A 272 -2.16 -27.14 -6.99
C ASN A 272 -2.07 -28.37 -7.92
N LEU A 273 -0.85 -28.71 -8.39
CA LEU A 273 -0.62 -29.90 -9.19
C LEU A 273 -1.09 -31.19 -8.48
N LEU A 274 -0.79 -31.35 -7.20
CA LEU A 274 -1.22 -32.50 -6.41
C LEU A 274 -2.74 -32.51 -6.18
N GLN A 275 -3.34 -31.34 -5.93
CA GLN A 275 -4.80 -31.20 -5.78
C GLN A 275 -5.55 -31.55 -7.06
N ASP A 276 -4.97 -31.28 -8.22
CA ASP A 276 -5.52 -31.64 -9.53
C ASP A 276 -5.28 -33.12 -9.90
N GLY A 277 -4.78 -33.94 -8.97
CA GLY A 277 -4.52 -35.37 -9.17
C GLY A 277 -3.17 -35.68 -9.83
N GLY A 278 -2.28 -34.69 -9.93
CA GLY A 278 -0.91 -34.87 -10.39
C GLY A 278 -0.03 -35.61 -9.38
N VAL A 279 1.17 -35.97 -9.83
CA VAL A 279 2.20 -36.62 -8.99
C VAL A 279 3.31 -35.65 -8.64
N LEU A 280 3.95 -35.87 -7.49
CA LEU A 280 5.07 -35.04 -7.03
C LEU A 280 6.19 -35.03 -8.11
N PRO A 281 6.58 -33.83 -8.62
CA PRO A 281 7.58 -33.75 -9.66
C PRO A 281 8.97 -33.98 -9.06
N VAL A 282 9.55 -35.16 -9.33
CA VAL A 282 10.91 -35.52 -8.90
C VAL A 282 11.95 -35.43 -10.02
N VAL A 283 11.49 -35.28 -11.28
CA VAL A 283 12.36 -35.23 -12.46
C VAL A 283 12.55 -33.78 -12.90
N VAL A 284 13.80 -33.32 -12.86
CA VAL A 284 14.22 -31.98 -13.31
C VAL A 284 13.81 -31.75 -14.78
N GLY A 285 13.22 -30.58 -15.06
CA GLY A 285 12.88 -30.13 -16.42
C GLY A 285 11.62 -30.75 -17.01
N LYS A 286 10.96 -31.69 -16.34
CA LYS A 286 9.75 -32.36 -16.84
C LYS A 286 8.49 -31.54 -16.59
N VAL A 287 8.38 -30.92 -15.42
CA VAL A 287 7.22 -30.12 -15.02
C VAL A 287 7.67 -28.68 -14.82
N ILE A 288 7.36 -27.84 -15.81
CA ILE A 288 7.67 -26.40 -15.79
C ILE A 288 6.34 -25.64 -15.82
N THR A 289 6.05 -24.92 -14.73
CA THR A 289 4.79 -24.19 -14.58
C THR A 289 5.11 -22.74 -14.19
N GLN A 290 4.52 -21.77 -14.90
CA GLN A 290 4.83 -20.33 -14.73
C GLN A 290 6.34 -20.00 -14.83
N GLY A 291 7.10 -20.77 -15.62
CA GLY A 291 8.54 -20.59 -15.78
C GLY A 291 9.40 -21.23 -14.66
N GLU A 292 8.78 -21.85 -13.66
CA GLU A 292 9.47 -22.52 -12.55
C GLU A 292 9.60 -24.02 -12.84
N ASP A 293 10.81 -24.58 -12.72
CA ASP A 293 11.07 -26.02 -12.83
C ASP A 293 10.80 -26.69 -11.49
N LEU A 294 9.61 -27.30 -11.36
CA LEU A 294 9.14 -27.86 -10.09
C LEU A 294 9.96 -29.08 -9.68
N GLY A 295 10.45 -29.88 -10.64
CA GLY A 295 11.32 -31.02 -10.35
C GLY A 295 12.65 -30.60 -9.76
N ARG A 296 13.24 -29.53 -10.32
CA ARG A 296 14.44 -28.91 -9.74
C ARG A 296 14.17 -28.35 -8.35
N TRP A 297 13.04 -27.68 -8.16
CA TRP A 297 12.69 -27.09 -6.88
C TRP A 297 12.49 -28.14 -5.78
N VAL A 298 11.74 -29.22 -6.06
CA VAL A 298 11.55 -30.35 -5.12
C VAL A 298 12.91 -30.97 -4.76
N SER A 299 13.76 -31.25 -5.75
CA SER A 299 15.11 -31.75 -5.49
C SER A 299 15.90 -30.80 -4.60
N ALA A 300 15.84 -29.48 -4.83
CA ALA A 300 16.53 -28.51 -4.00
C ALA A 300 16.03 -28.51 -2.55
N GLN A 301 14.72 -28.70 -2.32
CA GLN A 301 14.15 -28.77 -0.97
C GLN A 301 14.64 -30.02 -0.22
N ARG A 302 14.63 -31.19 -0.86
CA ARG A 302 15.08 -32.45 -0.24
C ARG A 302 16.55 -32.40 0.18
N HIS A 303 17.41 -31.82 -0.65
CA HIS A 303 18.85 -31.73 -0.39
C HIS A 303 19.25 -30.55 0.52
N GLY A 304 18.42 -29.51 0.55
CA GLY A 304 18.60 -28.31 1.36
C GLY A 304 17.83 -28.32 2.67
N TRP A 305 17.32 -29.48 3.10
CA TRP A 305 16.34 -29.61 4.18
C TRP A 305 16.73 -28.87 5.48
N GLU A 306 17.99 -29.02 5.90
CA GLU A 306 18.53 -28.39 7.11
C GLU A 306 18.62 -26.86 7.04
N GLN A 307 18.49 -26.27 5.85
CA GLN A 307 18.49 -24.81 5.65
C GLN A 307 17.08 -24.21 5.65
N LEU A 308 16.05 -25.06 5.65
CA LEU A 308 14.66 -24.63 5.66
C LEU A 308 14.23 -24.22 7.07
N LEU A 309 13.34 -23.23 7.14
CA LEU A 309 12.71 -22.87 8.40
C LEU A 309 11.83 -24.03 8.90
N PRO A 310 11.62 -24.19 10.22
CA PRO A 310 10.77 -25.26 10.76
C PRO A 310 9.35 -25.27 10.15
N ALA A 311 8.78 -24.09 9.91
CA ALA A 311 7.49 -23.97 9.24
C ALA A 311 7.52 -24.44 7.77
N GLN A 312 8.63 -24.22 7.06
CA GLN A 312 8.80 -24.71 5.69
C GLN A 312 8.94 -26.24 5.68
N GLN A 313 9.73 -26.82 6.58
CA GLN A 313 9.84 -28.27 6.73
C GLN A 313 8.47 -28.91 7.01
N TRP A 314 7.72 -28.34 7.94
CA TRP A 314 6.37 -28.81 8.27
C TRP A 314 5.43 -28.76 7.06
N LEU A 315 5.43 -27.66 6.30
CA LEU A 315 4.63 -27.53 5.08
C LEU A 315 5.00 -28.56 4.02
N LEU A 316 6.30 -28.77 3.78
CA LEU A 316 6.77 -29.73 2.78
C LEU A 316 6.37 -31.17 3.13
N ASP A 317 6.59 -31.55 4.38
CA ASP A 317 6.29 -32.89 4.90
C ASP A 317 4.77 -33.14 4.94
N ASN A 318 4.02 -32.24 5.59
CA ASN A 318 2.61 -32.49 5.92
C ASN A 318 1.64 -32.10 4.79
N VAL A 319 2.03 -31.18 3.90
CA VAL A 319 1.15 -30.72 2.81
C VAL A 319 1.53 -31.33 1.45
N LEU A 320 2.83 -31.48 1.17
CA LEU A 320 3.31 -31.96 -0.13
C LEU A 320 3.88 -33.39 -0.11
N GLY A 321 4.09 -33.99 1.06
CA GLY A 321 4.73 -35.30 1.19
C GLY A 321 6.19 -35.30 0.70
N ILE A 322 6.90 -34.18 0.87
CA ILE A 322 8.31 -34.05 0.52
C ILE A 322 9.14 -34.28 1.78
N GLU A 323 9.96 -35.33 1.75
CA GLU A 323 10.86 -35.71 2.84
C GLU A 323 12.33 -35.35 2.53
N PRO A 324 13.18 -35.17 3.57
CA PRO A 324 14.61 -34.96 3.37
C PRO A 324 15.23 -36.05 2.50
N ALA A 325 16.28 -35.70 1.75
CA ALA A 325 17.04 -36.69 0.99
C ALA A 325 17.75 -37.65 1.96
N GLU A 326 17.59 -38.95 1.73
CA GLU A 326 18.31 -39.99 2.48
C GLU A 326 19.82 -39.82 2.31
N GLU A 327 20.63 -40.28 3.29
CA GLU A 327 22.10 -40.18 3.23
C GLU A 327 22.69 -40.78 1.93
N ALA A 328 22.04 -41.79 1.36
CA ALA A 328 22.44 -42.41 0.10
C ALA A 328 22.11 -41.58 -1.16
N GLU A 329 21.15 -40.66 -1.04
CA GLU A 329 20.71 -39.74 -2.11
C GLU A 329 21.41 -38.39 -2.03
N GLN A 330 21.91 -38.00 -0.85
CA GLN A 330 22.66 -36.77 -0.69
C GLN A 330 23.94 -36.81 -1.55
N PRO A 331 24.24 -35.76 -2.32
CA PRO A 331 25.49 -35.68 -3.03
C PRO A 331 26.60 -35.68 -1.97
N VAL A 332 27.45 -36.72 -2.02
CA VAL A 332 28.61 -36.85 -1.14
C VAL A 332 29.33 -35.50 -1.13
N ARG A 333 29.34 -34.82 0.03
CA ARG A 333 30.09 -33.58 0.22
C ARG A 333 31.56 -33.92 0.07
N ARG A 334 32.08 -33.82 -1.15
CA ARG A 334 33.50 -33.99 -1.44
C ARG A 334 34.24 -32.94 -0.62
N THR A 335 35.14 -33.41 0.23
CA THR A 335 36.00 -32.53 1.02
C THR A 335 36.85 -31.68 0.08
N GLN A 336 37.45 -30.61 0.61
CA GLN A 336 38.38 -29.81 -0.18
C GLN A 336 39.54 -30.67 -0.72
N ASP A 337 39.93 -31.71 0.02
CA ASP A 337 40.95 -32.67 -0.38
C ASP A 337 40.47 -33.61 -1.49
N ASP A 338 39.22 -34.11 -1.44
CA ASP A 338 38.65 -34.92 -2.51
C ASP A 338 38.55 -34.12 -3.82
N MET A 339 38.10 -32.86 -3.72
CA MET A 339 38.05 -31.95 -4.86
C MET A 339 39.45 -31.64 -5.39
N TRP A 340 40.45 -31.48 -4.51
CA TRP A 340 41.84 -31.30 -4.91
C TRP A 340 42.37 -32.53 -5.65
N ALA A 341 42.18 -33.73 -5.10
CA ALA A 341 42.60 -34.99 -5.69
C ALA A 341 41.97 -35.21 -7.08
N LEU A 342 40.68 -34.89 -7.22
CA LEU A 342 39.95 -35.01 -8.47
C LEU A 342 40.46 -34.03 -9.55
N ASN A 343 40.72 -32.78 -9.16
CA ASN A 343 41.31 -31.80 -10.08
C ASN A 343 42.76 -32.17 -10.46
N LEU A 344 43.54 -32.70 -9.51
CA LEU A 344 44.90 -33.18 -9.76
C LEU A 344 44.92 -34.41 -10.67
N ALA A 345 43.96 -35.32 -10.53
CA ALA A 345 43.77 -36.44 -11.45
C ALA A 345 43.48 -35.94 -12.87
N ALA A 346 42.63 -34.91 -13.02
CA ALA A 346 42.37 -34.29 -14.33
C ALA A 346 43.62 -33.61 -14.91
N ALA A 347 44.43 -32.96 -14.07
CA ALA A 347 45.70 -32.40 -14.48
C ALA A 347 46.70 -33.48 -14.93
N ARG A 348 46.78 -34.61 -14.21
CA ARG A 348 47.62 -35.76 -14.58
C ARG A 348 47.17 -36.37 -15.90
N GLN A 349 45.87 -36.55 -16.11
CA GLN A 349 45.32 -37.09 -17.36
C GLN A 349 45.64 -36.16 -18.54
N PHE A 350 45.41 -34.85 -18.39
CA PHE A 350 45.75 -33.87 -19.42
C PHE A 350 47.26 -33.86 -19.71
N HIS A 351 48.10 -33.89 -18.66
CA HIS A 351 49.55 -33.93 -18.83
C HIS A 351 50.03 -35.23 -19.48
N ALA A 352 49.44 -36.38 -19.17
CA ALA A 352 49.77 -37.64 -19.82
C ALA A 352 49.45 -37.62 -21.32
N ARG A 353 48.39 -36.91 -21.73
CA ARG A 353 47.99 -36.76 -23.14
C ARG A 353 48.81 -35.71 -23.90
N GLU A 354 49.01 -34.53 -23.31
CA GLU A 354 49.57 -33.36 -23.99
C GLU A 354 51.04 -33.08 -23.63
N GLY A 355 51.59 -33.76 -22.62
CA GLY A 355 52.96 -33.56 -22.13
C GLY A 355 53.20 -32.22 -21.42
N HIS A 356 52.16 -31.42 -21.16
CA HIS A 356 52.27 -30.11 -20.52
C HIS A 356 50.99 -29.70 -19.77
N LEU A 357 51.09 -28.72 -18.87
CA LEU A 357 49.93 -28.10 -18.18
C LEU A 357 49.51 -26.72 -18.73
N LYS A 358 49.74 -26.46 -20.02
CA LYS A 358 49.25 -25.25 -20.72
C LYS A 358 47.79 -25.42 -21.17
N VAL A 359 46.87 -25.43 -20.21
CA VAL A 359 45.44 -25.66 -20.44
C VAL A 359 44.70 -24.34 -20.76
N PRO A 360 43.95 -24.24 -21.86
CA PRO A 360 43.08 -23.09 -22.14
C PRO A 360 42.04 -22.87 -21.03
N ARG A 361 41.73 -21.62 -20.66
CA ARG A 361 40.81 -21.30 -19.53
C ARG A 361 39.44 -21.99 -19.62
N LYS A 362 38.89 -22.11 -20.82
CA LYS A 362 37.57 -22.73 -21.08
C LYS A 362 37.61 -24.26 -21.18
N HIS A 363 38.79 -24.87 -21.12
CA HIS A 363 38.94 -26.31 -21.26
C HIS A 363 38.25 -27.07 -20.13
N VAL A 364 37.54 -28.13 -20.52
CA VAL A 364 36.87 -29.07 -19.63
C VAL A 364 37.47 -30.45 -19.91
N GLU A 365 38.10 -31.04 -18.89
CA GLU A 365 38.68 -32.37 -18.96
C GLU A 365 37.66 -33.41 -18.48
N ARG A 366 37.42 -34.47 -19.26
CA ARG A 366 36.54 -35.57 -18.91
C ARG A 366 37.39 -36.72 -18.36
N LEU A 367 37.24 -37.04 -17.07
CA LEU A 367 38.01 -38.10 -16.44
C LEU A 367 37.58 -39.49 -16.96
N GLU A 368 38.55 -40.32 -17.35
CA GLU A 368 38.34 -41.70 -17.79
C GLU A 368 38.72 -42.69 -16.69
N GLY A 369 37.90 -43.73 -16.47
CA GLY A 369 38.12 -44.75 -15.43
C GLY A 369 37.57 -44.36 -14.06
N GLY A 370 37.00 -45.35 -13.35
CA GLY A 370 36.18 -45.24 -12.14
C GLY A 370 36.79 -44.61 -10.87
N ALA A 371 37.81 -43.75 -10.97
CA ALA A 371 38.40 -43.03 -9.85
C ALA A 371 37.53 -41.87 -9.32
N ALA A 372 36.46 -41.50 -10.04
CA ALA A 372 35.45 -40.58 -9.52
C ALA A 372 34.11 -40.84 -10.21
N VAL A 373 33.30 -41.74 -9.66
CA VAL A 373 31.89 -41.86 -10.07
C VAL A 373 31.13 -40.69 -9.45
N GLY A 374 30.59 -39.79 -10.26
CA GLY A 374 29.60 -38.83 -9.82
C GLY A 374 28.23 -39.48 -9.91
N ARG A 375 27.56 -39.74 -8.79
CA ARG A 375 26.17 -40.20 -8.82
C ARG A 375 25.28 -38.98 -9.12
N ARG A 376 24.79 -38.87 -10.36
CA ARG A 376 23.71 -37.95 -10.73
C ARG A 376 22.58 -38.79 -11.32
N ASN A 377 21.43 -38.81 -10.66
CA ASN A 377 20.24 -39.55 -11.10
C ASN A 377 20.47 -41.06 -11.36
N GLY A 378 21.34 -41.73 -10.59
CA GLY A 378 21.55 -43.18 -10.70
C GLY A 378 22.25 -43.68 -11.97
N ALA A 379 22.75 -42.78 -12.84
CA ALA A 379 23.56 -43.14 -14.01
C ALA A 379 25.04 -42.84 -13.77
N GLU A 380 25.92 -43.75 -14.21
CA GLU A 380 27.37 -43.56 -14.20
C GLU A 380 27.77 -42.57 -15.31
N GLU A 381 27.79 -41.28 -14.98
CA GLU A 381 28.37 -40.27 -15.88
C GLU A 381 29.85 -40.02 -15.56
N PRO A 382 30.69 -39.85 -16.60
CA PRO A 382 32.09 -39.50 -16.40
C PRO A 382 32.21 -38.08 -15.86
N VAL A 383 33.00 -37.94 -14.79
CA VAL A 383 33.17 -36.65 -14.13
C VAL A 383 33.94 -35.67 -15.01
N THR A 384 33.30 -34.55 -15.31
CA THR A 384 33.92 -33.43 -16.04
C THR A 384 34.49 -32.39 -15.07
N VAL A 385 35.74 -31.98 -15.31
CA VAL A 385 36.46 -30.98 -14.53
C VAL A 385 36.76 -29.76 -15.39
N ARG A 386 36.41 -28.56 -14.92
CA ARG A 386 36.79 -27.28 -15.58
C ARG A 386 38.27 -26.96 -15.34
N LEU A 387 39.15 -27.82 -15.85
CA LEU A 387 40.58 -27.84 -15.56
C LEU A 387 41.26 -26.49 -15.85
N GLY A 388 40.89 -25.83 -16.95
CA GLY A 388 41.46 -24.53 -17.32
C GLY A 388 41.14 -23.42 -16.33
N THR A 389 39.91 -23.39 -15.80
CA THR A 389 39.51 -22.41 -14.78
C THR A 389 40.17 -22.72 -13.44
N TRP A 390 40.26 -24.00 -13.09
CA TRP A 390 40.91 -24.43 -11.85
C TRP A 390 42.41 -24.07 -11.83
N LEU A 391 43.17 -24.40 -12.87
CA LEU A 391 44.60 -24.07 -12.95
C LEU A 391 44.85 -22.55 -12.91
N ASP A 392 44.01 -21.73 -13.56
CA ASP A 392 44.09 -20.27 -13.47
C ASP A 392 43.87 -19.76 -12.03
N ASN A 393 42.87 -20.31 -11.34
CA ASN A 393 42.58 -19.94 -9.95
C ASN A 393 43.71 -20.39 -9.00
N VAL A 394 44.32 -21.54 -9.27
CA VAL A 394 45.47 -22.05 -8.50
C VAL A 394 46.71 -21.17 -8.70
N ARG A 395 47.02 -20.73 -9.93
CA ARG A 395 48.11 -19.76 -10.19
C ARG A 395 47.92 -18.47 -9.41
N LYS A 396 46.72 -17.90 -9.45
CA LYS A 396 46.39 -16.66 -8.74
C LYS A 396 46.49 -16.75 -7.21
N ARG A 397 46.47 -17.96 -6.68
CA ARG A 397 46.51 -18.23 -5.23
C ARG A 397 47.74 -19.05 -4.85
N ALA A 398 48.80 -18.99 -5.66
CA ALA A 398 50.05 -19.75 -5.49
C ALA A 398 50.67 -19.59 -4.10
N ASP A 399 50.56 -18.38 -3.55
CA ASP A 399 50.99 -17.97 -2.21
C ASP A 399 50.25 -18.67 -1.06
N ARG A 400 49.06 -19.22 -1.34
CA ARG A 400 48.18 -19.85 -0.35
C ARG A 400 48.14 -21.37 -0.44
N LEU A 401 48.89 -21.99 -1.35
CA LEU A 401 48.98 -23.44 -1.42
C LEU A 401 49.92 -24.00 -0.35
N THR A 402 49.55 -25.16 0.19
CA THR A 402 50.47 -25.94 0.99
C THR A 402 51.65 -26.41 0.13
N GLU A 403 52.80 -26.64 0.77
CA GLU A 403 54.02 -27.07 0.10
C GLU A 403 53.82 -28.36 -0.71
N GLN A 404 53.10 -29.34 -0.14
CA GLN A 404 52.76 -30.60 -0.81
C GLN A 404 51.95 -30.37 -2.09
N ARG A 405 50.89 -29.56 -2.03
CA ARG A 405 50.02 -29.29 -3.19
C ARG A 405 50.76 -28.53 -4.30
N ARG A 406 51.70 -27.67 -3.90
CA ARG A 406 52.59 -26.97 -4.83
C ARG A 406 53.55 -27.95 -5.51
N ALA A 407 54.15 -28.88 -4.75
CA ALA A 407 55.02 -29.92 -5.27
C ALA A 407 54.31 -30.85 -6.26
N ASP A 408 53.07 -31.27 -5.96
CA ASP A 408 52.27 -32.12 -6.84
C ASP A 408 52.08 -31.53 -8.25
N LEU A 409 51.87 -30.20 -8.33
CA LEU A 409 51.72 -29.49 -9.60
C LEU A 409 53.08 -29.20 -10.27
N ASN A 410 54.13 -28.94 -9.49
CA ASN A 410 55.48 -28.78 -10.02
C ASN A 410 55.96 -30.05 -10.72
N HIS A 411 55.66 -31.23 -10.17
CA HIS A 411 55.96 -32.52 -10.80
C HIS A 411 55.28 -32.71 -12.16
N LEU A 412 54.19 -31.99 -12.42
CA LEU A 412 53.48 -31.98 -13.69
C LEU A 412 53.91 -30.80 -14.61
N GLY A 413 55.03 -30.14 -14.29
CA GLY A 413 55.55 -29.04 -15.09
C GLY A 413 54.70 -27.76 -15.02
N MET A 414 54.00 -27.53 -13.90
CA MET A 414 53.19 -26.33 -13.72
C MET A 414 54.07 -25.07 -13.70
N HIS A 415 53.77 -24.12 -14.58
CA HIS A 415 54.29 -22.74 -14.50
C HIS A 415 53.34 -21.91 -13.66
N TRP A 416 53.89 -21.25 -12.63
CA TRP A 416 53.15 -20.44 -11.65
C TRP A 416 52.84 -19.05 -12.17
#